data_AF-A0A1G3IPB0-F1
#
_entry.id   AF-A0A1G3IPB0-F1
#
_cell.length_a   1.000
_cell.length_b   1.000
_cell.length_c   1.000
_cell.angle_alpha   90.00
_cell.angle_beta   90.00
_cell.angle_gamma   90.00
#
_symmetry.space_group_name_H-M   'P 1'
#
loop_
_entity.id
_entity.type
_entity.pdbx_description
1 polymer ?
#
loop_
_entity_poly.entity_id
_entity_poly.type
_entity_poly.pdbx_seq_one_letter_code
_entity_poly.pdbx_strand_id
1 'polypeptide(L)' 'MAKIKAPLLIHYAALDDRLNARWPDFEAALKANGVKYEMHIYPGTNHGFHNDTTPRYDEAAAKLAWSRTLALFNEKLRN' A
#
# COMPACT_ATOMS: atom_id res chain seq x y z
N MET A 1 -0.37 -7.59 15.63
CA MET A 1 0.57 -7.77 14.51
C MET A 1 1.45 -9.01 14.62
N ALA A 2 1.70 -9.54 15.83
CA ALA A 2 2.58 -10.70 16.10
C ALA A 2 2.40 -11.98 15.24
N LYS A 3 1.30 -12.14 14.49
CA LYS A 3 1.07 -13.30 13.61
C LYS A 3 1.41 -13.04 12.14
N ILE A 4 1.71 -11.79 11.75
CA ILE A 4 2.07 -11.47 10.37
C ILE A 4 3.48 -12.01 10.10
N LYS A 5 3.58 -12.90 9.12
CA LYS A 5 4.85 -13.49 8.67
C LYS A 5 5.23 -13.08 7.24
N ALA A 6 4.24 -12.66 6.44
CA ALA A 6 4.46 -12.24 5.07
C ALA A 6 5.06 -10.82 5.01
N PRO A 7 5.93 -10.53 4.03
CA PRO A 7 6.31 -9.16 3.73
C PRO A 7 5.08 -8.37 3.27
N LEU A 8 4.97 -7.12 3.72
CA LEU A 8 3.86 -6.24 3.36
C LEU A 8 4.29 -5.18 2.36
N LEU A 9 3.50 -4.98 1.31
CA LEU A 9 3.57 -3.80 0.44
C LEU A 9 2.23 -3.06 0.55
N ILE A 10 2.27 -1.80 0.97
CA ILE A 10 1.09 -1.02 1.36
C ILE A 10 0.97 0.21 0.44
N HIS A 11 -0.20 0.39 -0.18
CA HIS A 11 -0.48 1.48 -1.13
C HIS A 11 -1.60 2.38 -0.59
N TYR A 12 -1.28 3.62 -0.25
CA TYR A 12 -2.21 4.57 0.38
C TYR A 12 -2.46 5.78 -0.52
N ALA A 13 -3.71 6.25 -0.53
CA ALA A 13 -4.05 7.48 -1.24
C ALA A 13 -3.80 8.70 -0.34
N ALA A 14 -3.16 9.76 -0.85
CA ALA A 14 -2.82 10.92 -0.04
C ALA A 14 -4.04 11.64 0.56
N LEU A 15 -5.19 11.61 -0.11
CA LEU A 15 -6.42 12.29 0.31
C LEU A 15 -7.39 11.37 1.06
N ASP A 16 -7.00 10.13 1.40
CA ASP A 16 -7.83 9.22 2.21
C ASP A 16 -7.60 9.44 3.71
N ASP A 17 -8.04 10.59 4.22
CA ASP A 17 -7.81 11.03 5.61
C ASP A 17 -8.26 10.00 6.64
N ARG A 18 -9.36 9.28 6.37
CA ARG A 18 -9.91 8.27 7.28
C ARG A 18 -8.98 7.09 7.44
N LEU A 19 -8.35 6.59 6.36
CA LEU A 19 -7.33 5.53 6.48
C LEU A 19 -6.00 6.09 6.97
N ASN A 20 -5.59 7.25 6.49
CA ASN A 20 -4.31 7.88 6.84
C ASN A 20 -4.22 8.18 8.34
N ALA A 21 -5.32 8.58 8.98
CA ALA A 21 -5.38 8.80 10.43
C ALA A 21 -5.04 7.54 11.26
N ARG A 22 -5.21 6.34 10.68
CA ARG A 22 -4.92 5.06 11.36
C ARG A 22 -3.51 4.55 11.09
N TRP A 23 -2.78 5.18 10.16
CA TRP A 23 -1.43 4.77 9.77
C TRP A 23 -0.43 4.81 10.94
N PRO A 24 -0.37 5.87 11.78
CA PRO A 24 0.63 5.94 12.85
C PRO A 24 0.56 4.76 13.82
N ASP A 25 -0.64 4.40 14.29
CA ASP A 25 -0.85 3.27 15.18
C ASP A 25 -0.53 1.94 14.51
N PHE A 26 -0.88 1.81 13.22
CA PHE A 26 -0.58 0.61 12.47
C PHE A 26 0.93 0.43 12.26
N GLU A 27 1.63 1.48 11.86
CA GLU A 27 3.08 1.47 11.66
C GLU A 27 3.83 1.18 12.97
N ALA A 28 3.42 1.80 14.08
CA ALA A 28 3.98 1.53 15.39
C ALA A 28 3.84 0.04 15.77
N ALA A 29 2.67 -0.55 15.51
CA ALA A 29 2.46 -1.97 15.74
C ALA A 29 3.28 -2.88 14.81
N LEU A 30 3.50 -2.50 13.55
CA LEU A 30 4.38 -3.23 12.63
C LEU A 30 5.84 -3.20 13.13
N LYS A 31 6.34 -2.02 13.46
CA LYS A 31 7.71 -1.80 14.00
C LYS A 31 7.92 -2.56 15.30
N ALA A 32 6.99 -2.46 16.26
CA ALA A 32 7.08 -3.15 17.55
C ALA A 32 7.10 -4.67 17.44
N ASN A 33 6.59 -5.24 16.33
CA ASN A 33 6.57 -6.67 16.08
C ASN A 33 7.62 -7.12 15.04
N GLY A 34 8.53 -6.23 14.62
CA GLY A 34 9.58 -6.55 13.65
C GLY A 34 9.05 -6.99 12.28
N VAL A 35 7.84 -6.57 11.91
CA VAL A 35 7.23 -6.94 10.63
C VAL A 35 7.92 -6.17 9.50
N LYS A 36 8.37 -6.87 8.46
CA LYS A 36 8.92 -6.25 7.25
C LYS A 36 7.79 -5.65 6.41
N TYR A 37 7.87 -4.36 6.14
CA TYR A 37 6.91 -3.67 5.29
C TYR A 37 7.58 -2.60 4.43
N GLU A 38 6.94 -2.30 3.30
CA GLU A 38 7.15 -1.13 2.48
C GLU A 38 5.80 -0.42 2.32
N MET A 39 5.79 0.90 2.41
CA MET A 39 4.58 1.71 2.30
C MET A 39 4.81 2.88 1.35
N HIS A 40 3.83 3.12 0.48
CA HIS A 40 3.79 4.27 -0.42
C HIS A 40 2.49 5.04 -0.28
N ILE A 41 2.61 6.37 -0.16
CA ILE A 41 1.50 7.30 -0.29
C ILE A 41 1.57 7.92 -1.69
N TYR A 42 0.44 7.94 -2.41
CA TYR A 42 0.33 8.49 -3.76
C TYR A 42 -0.28 9.91 -3.72
N PRO A 43 0.49 10.97 -4.02
CA PRO A 43 0.01 12.36 -3.98
C PRO A 43 -1.19 12.60 -4.90
N GLY A 44 -2.13 13.47 -4.50
CA GLY A 44 -3.28 13.86 -5.32
C GLY A 44 -4.37 12.80 -5.48
N THR A 45 -4.19 11.59 -4.93
CA THR A 45 -5.13 10.48 -5.11
C THR A 45 -6.14 10.35 -3.97
N ASN A 46 -7.33 9.88 -4.30
CA ASN A 46 -8.38 9.49 -3.36
C ASN A 46 -8.46 7.96 -3.17
N HIS A 47 -9.22 7.53 -2.17
CA HIS A 47 -9.54 6.11 -1.99
C HIS A 47 -10.03 5.47 -3.29
N GLY A 48 -9.47 4.31 -3.63
CA GLY A 48 -9.83 3.59 -4.85
C GLY A 48 -9.20 4.17 -6.12
N PHE A 49 -8.05 4.84 -6.04
CA PHE A 49 -7.34 5.39 -7.21
C PHE A 49 -6.98 4.35 -8.28
N HIS A 50 -6.95 3.06 -7.93
CA HIS A 50 -6.70 1.97 -8.87
C HIS A 50 -7.98 1.48 -9.59
N ASN A 51 -9.17 1.93 -9.20
CA ASN A 51 -10.42 1.47 -9.80
C ASN A 51 -10.77 2.30 -11.04
N ASP A 52 -10.41 1.77 -12.21
CA ASP A 52 -10.61 2.33 -13.55
C ASP A 52 -12.07 2.48 -14.00
N THR A 53 -13.02 1.92 -13.24
CA THR A 53 -14.47 2.09 -13.49
C THR A 53 -15.06 3.30 -12.78
N THR A 54 -14.24 4.11 -12.09
CA THR A 54 -14.72 5.24 -11.27
C THR A 54 -14.00 6.55 -11.61
N PRO A 55 -14.62 7.72 -11.35
CA PRO A 55 -13.96 9.02 -11.54
C PRO A 55 -12.74 9.27 -10.65
N ARG A 56 -12.46 8.39 -9.69
CA ARG A 56 -11.30 8.50 -8.78
C ARG A 56 -10.04 7.86 -9.36
N TYR A 57 -10.15 7.16 -10.49
CA TYR A 57 -9.04 6.51 -11.14
C TYR A 57 -7.91 7.51 -11.43
N ASP A 58 -6.71 7.17 -10.99
CA ASP A 58 -5.48 7.87 -11.34
C ASP A 58 -4.55 6.89 -12.04
N GLU A 59 -4.41 7.02 -13.35
CA GLU A 59 -3.67 6.07 -14.19
C GLU A 59 -2.19 5.98 -13.79
N ALA A 60 -1.57 7.11 -13.45
CA ALA A 60 -0.15 7.14 -13.11
C ALA A 60 0.11 6.42 -11.77
N ALA A 61 -0.69 6.73 -10.75
CA ALA A 61 -0.61 6.08 -9.46
C ALA A 61 -1.00 4.61 -9.54
N ALA A 62 -2.04 4.25 -10.30
CA ALA A 62 -2.47 2.87 -10.50
C ALA A 62 -1.37 2.03 -11.15
N LYS A 63 -0.78 2.51 -12.25
CA LYS A 63 0.33 1.82 -12.93
C LYS A 63 1.55 1.65 -12.03
N LEU A 64 1.89 2.67 -11.24
CA LEU A 64 3.02 2.60 -10.31
C LEU A 64 2.76 1.64 -9.14
N ALA A 65 1.56 1.65 -8.55
CA ALA A 65 1.17 0.70 -7.52
C ALA A 65 1.18 -0.74 -8.05
N TRP A 66 0.69 -0.93 -9.28
CA TRP A 66 0.68 -2.23 -9.94
C TRP A 66 2.08 -2.75 -10.23
N SER A 67 2.98 -1.91 -10.76
CA SER A 67 4.35 -2.33 -11.06
C SER A 67 5.12 -2.75 -9.80
N ARG A 68 4.99 -2.01 -8.69
CA ARG A 68 5.54 -2.38 -7.37
C ARG A 68 4.98 -3.71 -6.87
N THR A 69 3.68 -3.93 -7.07
CA THR A 69 3.00 -5.18 -6.68
C THR A 69 3.53 -6.38 -7.46
N LEU A 70 3.66 -6.25 -8.78
CA LEU A 70 4.26 -7.29 -9.62
C LEU A 70 5.74 -7.51 -9.29
N ALA A 71 6.49 -6.46 -8.95
CA ALA A 71 7.88 -6.58 -8.51
C ALA A 71 7.99 -7.41 -7.23
N LEU A 72 7.15 -7.15 -6.22
CA LEU A 72 7.10 -7.95 -4.99
C LEU A 72 6.78 -9.42 -5.31
N PHE A 73 5.78 -9.69 -6.17
CA PHE A 73 5.45 -11.07 -6.52
C PHE A 73 6.55 -11.76 -7.30
N ASN A 74 7.23 -11.07 -8.22
CA ASN A 74 8.38 -11.60 -8.91
C ASN A 74 9.52 -11.95 -7.94
N GLU A 75 9.75 -11.14 -6.91
CA GLU A 75 10.78 -11.40 -5.90
C GLU A 75 10.41 -12.59 -4.99
N LYS A 76 9.11 -12.76 -4.65
CA LYS A 76 8.69 -13.72 -3.61
C LYS A 76 8.10 -15.03 -4.11
N LEU A 77 7.60 -15.08 -5.36
CA LEU A 77 6.79 -16.20 -5.85
C LEU A 77 7.31 -16.86 -7.13
N ARG A 78 8.24 -16.23 -7.85
CA ARG A 78 8.87 -16.87 -9.02
C ARG A 78 10.01 -17.77 -8.55
N ASN A 79 9.83 -19.08 -8.74
CA ASN A 79 10.86 -20.11 -8.57
C ASN A 79 11.75 -20.19 -9.81
#